data_AF-A0A6A6R6R0-F1
#
_entry.id   AF-A0A6A6R6R0-F1
#
_cell.length_a   1.000
_cell.length_b   1.000
_cell.length_c   1.000
_cell.angle_alpha   90.00
_cell.angle_beta   90.00
_cell.angle_gamma   90.00
#
_symmetry.space_group_name_H-M   'P 1'
#
loop_
_entity.id
_entity.type
_entity.pdbx_description
1 polymer ?
#
loop_
_entity_poly.entity_id
_entity_poly.type
_entity_poly.pdbx_seq_one_letter_code
_entity_poly.pdbx_strand_id
1 'polypeptide(L)'
;MKVKGNSFSTDGQDVEAELDAIVERRSRQDLGPFNGFSNLDRSFDPSDQLDVDLMILDFLAFKTIESVLTAEQARIDGTHIEAWEMPEDKIEMSNHWIAWVAKTHGADAVPPEMASRIKLLEFVLLFTRRLDPWANLTTATSLEKTREKNKALAAFMNNRASFASQFLDISFDPDTDFPLSKQKLHDNRLRLAVELGVSDPEFWAKEYYGTSRCPSLHDLMADFFCVTAARAAADWTVSEKWLDLAAEWMLQATLEAYLIYGVSSEDLFRDIFSVGCPPLDATQDELNDEAVRETVEAMQALFCDRENLQQEVADWTSVRETYISALTPDASPPVISEQTMESARAKFDIGGFHANVCAFLLSLHLAMLKPDMVQVEQGRIEGVSEEESRQMLQNMGKLRLTDEEAAEQSKAAFARAGITRTMDGMGPMEDAEDELME
;
A
#
# COMPACT_ATOMS: atom_id res chain seq x y z
N MET A 1 -5.31 -7.43 -26.10
CA MET A 1 -4.25 -6.41 -26.25
C MET A 1 -3.38 -6.53 -25.01
N LYS A 2 -2.15 -7.06 -25.11
CA LYS A 2 -1.32 -7.39 -23.94
C LYS A 2 -0.61 -6.13 -23.45
N VAL A 3 -1.11 -5.55 -22.36
CA VAL A 3 -0.45 -4.47 -21.61
C VAL A 3 0.63 -5.14 -20.74
N LYS A 4 1.87 -4.67 -20.82
CA LYS A 4 2.97 -5.08 -19.94
C LYS A 4 3.15 -3.98 -18.90
N GLY A 5 2.89 -4.28 -17.63
CA GLY A 5 3.12 -3.39 -16.49
C GLY A 5 4.61 -3.36 -16.15
N ASN A 6 5.14 -2.16 -15.87
CA ASN A 6 6.53 -1.87 -15.53
C ASN A 6 6.65 -1.35 -14.09
N SER A 7 7.67 -1.84 -13.38
CA SER A 7 7.89 -1.71 -11.92
C SER A 7 9.30 -1.18 -11.66
N PHE A 8 9.44 -0.26 -10.70
CA PHE A 8 10.63 0.54 -10.46
C PHE A 8 11.78 -0.23 -9.77
N SER A 9 13.01 0.05 -10.21
CA SER A 9 14.28 -0.37 -9.62
C SER A 9 15.15 0.88 -9.46
N THR A 10 15.95 0.93 -8.41
CA THR A 10 16.75 2.10 -7.96
C THR A 10 18.04 2.37 -8.76
N ASP A 11 18.29 1.68 -9.88
CA ASP A 11 19.40 2.00 -10.77
C ASP A 11 18.92 2.90 -11.92
N GLY A 12 19.21 4.20 -11.82
CA GLY A 12 18.70 5.25 -12.72
C GLY A 12 19.02 5.08 -14.22
N GLN A 13 19.89 4.14 -14.62
CA GLN A 13 20.22 3.88 -16.03
C GLN A 13 19.25 2.91 -16.72
N ASP A 14 18.59 2.01 -15.99
CA ASP A 14 17.64 1.05 -16.58
C ASP A 14 16.23 1.67 -16.74
N VAL A 15 15.92 2.68 -15.90
CA VAL A 15 14.66 3.41 -15.87
C VAL A 15 14.42 4.23 -17.14
N GLU A 16 15.44 4.91 -17.68
CA GLU A 16 15.29 5.76 -18.88
C GLU A 16 15.03 4.95 -20.15
N ALA A 17 15.79 3.87 -20.37
CA ALA A 17 15.65 3.01 -21.55
C ALA A 17 14.30 2.28 -21.56
N GLU A 18 13.81 1.92 -20.38
CA GLU A 18 12.54 1.25 -20.22
C GLU A 18 11.34 2.21 -20.38
N LEU A 19 11.47 3.46 -19.92
CA LEU A 19 10.46 4.52 -20.11
C LEU A 19 10.32 4.95 -21.57
N ASP A 20 11.43 5.14 -22.29
CA ASP A 20 11.40 5.51 -23.71
C ASP A 20 10.65 4.44 -24.53
N ALA A 21 10.80 3.17 -24.17
CA ALA A 21 10.11 2.06 -24.82
C ALA A 21 8.60 1.99 -24.48
N ILE A 22 8.15 2.52 -23.34
CA ILE A 22 6.73 2.63 -22.96
C ILE A 22 6.07 3.81 -23.67
N VAL A 23 6.74 4.96 -23.68
CA VAL A 23 6.28 6.18 -24.35
C VAL A 23 6.14 5.94 -25.85
N GLU A 24 7.11 5.28 -26.48
CA GLU A 24 7.05 4.95 -27.91
C GLU A 24 5.94 3.92 -28.24
N ARG A 25 5.66 2.97 -27.32
CA ARG A 25 4.59 1.97 -27.49
C ARG A 25 3.19 2.58 -27.37
N ARG A 26 2.97 3.52 -26.42
CA ARG A 26 1.66 4.19 -26.23
C ARG A 26 1.42 5.29 -27.26
N SER A 27 2.46 6.01 -27.71
CA SER A 27 2.37 6.99 -28.82
C SER A 27 1.85 6.37 -30.12
N ARG A 28 2.05 5.06 -30.32
CA ARG A 28 1.53 4.29 -31.47
C ARG A 28 0.09 3.78 -31.31
N GLN A 29 -0.57 3.95 -30.16
CA GLN A 29 -1.91 3.38 -29.87
C GLN A 29 -3.09 4.36 -30.00
N ASP A 30 -2.88 5.59 -30.46
CA ASP A 30 -3.95 6.56 -30.84
C ASP A 30 -5.03 6.81 -29.75
N LEU A 31 -4.69 6.58 -28.48
CA LEU A 31 -5.45 7.09 -27.34
C LEU A 31 -5.00 8.54 -27.15
N GLY A 32 -5.84 9.45 -27.66
CA GLY A 32 -5.52 10.87 -27.84
C GLY A 32 -4.84 11.54 -26.63
N PRO A 33 -3.97 12.53 -26.87
CA PRO A 33 -3.21 13.17 -25.81
C PRO A 33 -4.09 14.09 -24.96
N PHE A 34 -3.87 14.05 -23.65
CA PHE A 34 -4.23 15.09 -22.68
C PHE A 34 -3.50 16.41 -23.00
N ASN A 35 -3.82 17.03 -24.15
CA ASN A 35 -3.28 18.31 -24.62
C ASN A 35 -3.64 19.50 -23.71
N GLY A 36 -4.30 19.28 -22.57
CA GLY A 36 -4.65 20.31 -21.60
C GLY A 36 -3.54 20.63 -20.58
N PHE A 37 -2.62 19.69 -20.30
CA PHE A 37 -1.57 19.91 -19.29
C PHE A 37 -0.34 20.64 -19.84
N SER A 38 -0.10 20.58 -21.16
CA SER A 38 1.08 21.19 -21.80
C SER A 38 1.00 22.71 -22.00
N ASN A 39 -0.07 23.38 -21.53
CA ASN A 39 -0.30 24.83 -21.76
C ASN A 39 -0.17 25.70 -20.49
N LEU A 40 0.30 25.15 -19.36
CA LEU A 40 0.63 25.94 -18.17
C LEU A 40 2.06 26.48 -18.27
N ASP A 41 2.33 27.26 -19.32
CA ASP A 41 3.63 27.89 -19.56
C ASP A 41 3.75 29.19 -18.74
N ARG A 42 3.65 29.05 -17.41
CA ARG A 42 4.16 30.06 -16.47
C ARG A 42 5.51 29.53 -16.03
N SER A 43 6.60 30.11 -16.56
CA SER A 43 7.95 29.79 -16.11
C SER A 43 8.09 30.22 -14.65
N PHE A 44 7.87 29.29 -13.73
CA PHE A 44 8.31 29.44 -12.35
C PHE A 44 9.85 29.41 -12.31
N ASP A 45 10.44 29.96 -11.24
CA ASP A 45 11.85 29.71 -10.95
C ASP A 45 12.05 28.18 -10.85
N PRO A 46 13.09 27.58 -11.45
CA PRO A 46 13.35 26.15 -11.34
C PRO A 46 13.26 25.57 -9.92
N SER A 47 13.61 26.35 -8.88
CA SER A 47 13.43 25.92 -7.48
C SER A 47 11.95 25.82 -7.10
N ASP A 48 11.14 26.80 -7.49
CA ASP A 48 9.71 26.84 -7.18
C ASP A 48 8.95 25.73 -7.94
N GLN A 49 9.41 25.36 -9.13
CA GLN A 49 8.81 24.28 -9.92
C GLN A 49 9.01 22.91 -9.25
N LEU A 50 10.19 22.64 -8.67
CA LEU A 50 10.45 21.41 -7.93
C LEU A 50 9.48 21.29 -6.75
N ASP A 51 9.34 22.34 -5.95
CA ASP A 51 8.46 22.33 -4.77
C ASP A 51 6.99 22.07 -5.16
N VAL A 52 6.52 22.69 -6.25
CA VAL A 52 5.17 22.47 -6.79
C VAL A 52 4.99 21.03 -7.25
N ASP A 53 5.95 20.47 -8.00
CA ASP A 53 5.88 19.11 -8.52
C ASP A 53 5.90 18.08 -7.38
N LEU A 54 6.74 18.29 -6.36
CA LEU A 54 6.79 17.44 -5.17
C LEU A 54 5.49 17.52 -4.37
N MET A 55 4.92 18.71 -4.19
CA MET A 55 3.64 18.91 -3.50
C MET A 55 2.48 18.19 -4.23
N ILE A 56 2.45 18.24 -5.58
CA ILE A 56 1.45 17.52 -6.38
C ILE A 56 1.63 16.01 -6.25
N LEU A 57 2.85 15.51 -6.38
CA LEU A 57 3.12 14.08 -6.25
C LEU A 57 2.75 13.59 -4.85
N ASP A 58 3.03 14.37 -3.81
CA ASP A 58 2.72 13.98 -2.43
C ASP A 58 1.21 13.89 -2.17
N PHE A 59 0.47 14.88 -2.68
CA PHE A 59 -0.99 14.87 -2.69
C PHE A 59 -1.56 13.64 -3.41
N LEU A 60 -1.06 13.34 -4.61
CA LEU A 60 -1.53 12.21 -5.41
C LEU A 60 -1.22 10.88 -4.74
N ALA A 61 -0.03 10.70 -4.17
CA ALA A 61 0.33 9.50 -3.46
C ALA A 61 -0.60 9.26 -2.26
N PHE A 62 -0.84 10.31 -1.46
CA PHE A 62 -1.76 10.25 -0.33
C PHE A 62 -3.17 9.84 -0.76
N LYS A 63 -3.75 10.55 -1.74
CA LYS A 63 -5.12 10.30 -2.20
C LYS A 63 -5.29 8.95 -2.89
N THR A 64 -4.25 8.46 -3.55
CA THR A 64 -4.30 7.14 -4.20
C THR A 64 -4.31 6.03 -3.17
N ILE A 65 -3.46 6.10 -2.13
CA ILE A 65 -3.49 5.12 -1.02
C ILE A 65 -4.89 5.09 -0.38
N GLU A 66 -5.42 6.27 0.00
CA GLU A 66 -6.74 6.40 0.60
C GLU A 66 -7.84 5.77 -0.27
N SER A 67 -7.84 6.11 -1.57
CA SER A 67 -8.83 5.63 -2.54
C SER A 67 -8.73 4.11 -2.77
N VAL A 68 -7.52 3.55 -2.88
CA VAL A 68 -7.33 2.11 -3.09
C VAL A 68 -7.77 1.32 -1.87
N LEU A 69 -7.36 1.71 -0.66
CA LEU A 69 -7.70 0.99 0.56
C LEU A 69 -9.18 1.11 0.91
N THR A 70 -9.79 2.27 0.68
CA THR A 70 -11.24 2.45 0.83
C THR A 70 -11.98 1.56 -0.16
N ALA A 71 -11.50 1.46 -1.40
CA ALA A 71 -12.15 0.63 -2.40
C ALA A 71 -12.04 -0.88 -2.08
N GLU A 72 -10.88 -1.32 -1.58
CA GLU A 72 -10.73 -2.70 -1.12
C GLU A 72 -11.60 -3.00 0.10
N GLN A 73 -11.68 -2.08 1.07
CA GLN A 73 -12.57 -2.24 2.22
C GLN A 73 -14.03 -2.37 1.79
N ALA A 74 -14.47 -1.50 0.87
CA ALA A 74 -15.81 -1.55 0.35
C ALA A 74 -16.10 -2.86 -0.42
N ARG A 75 -15.11 -3.39 -1.17
CA ARG A 75 -15.19 -4.70 -1.82
C ARG A 75 -15.33 -5.84 -0.79
N ILE A 76 -14.55 -5.80 0.29
CA ILE A 76 -14.60 -6.78 1.39
C ILE A 76 -15.98 -6.76 2.07
N ASP A 77 -16.50 -5.56 2.33
CA ASP A 77 -17.80 -5.36 2.99
C ASP A 77 -19.00 -5.63 2.05
N GLY A 78 -18.74 -5.89 0.76
CA GLY A 78 -19.78 -6.08 -0.25
C GLY A 78 -20.59 -4.80 -0.54
N THR A 79 -20.00 -3.63 -0.27
CA THR A 79 -20.60 -2.33 -0.52
C THR A 79 -20.29 -1.84 -1.93
N HIS A 80 -21.27 -1.17 -2.55
CA HIS A 80 -21.10 -0.60 -3.88
C HIS A 80 -20.30 0.71 -3.80
N ILE A 81 -19.34 0.84 -4.70
CA ILE A 81 -18.55 2.06 -4.91
C ILE A 81 -18.97 2.66 -6.24
N GLU A 82 -19.19 3.97 -6.26
CA GLU A 82 -19.51 4.64 -7.51
C GLU A 82 -18.31 4.69 -8.45
N ALA A 83 -18.56 4.67 -9.77
CA ALA A 83 -17.49 4.63 -10.76
C ALA A 83 -16.49 5.80 -10.68
N TRP A 84 -16.88 6.94 -10.09
CA TRP A 84 -16.02 8.12 -9.91
C TRP A 84 -15.18 8.07 -8.62
N GLU A 85 -15.49 7.17 -7.69
CA GLU A 85 -14.72 6.90 -6.47
C GLU A 85 -13.65 5.82 -6.70
N MET A 86 -13.71 5.17 -7.86
CA MET A 86 -12.76 4.15 -8.29
C MET A 86 -11.31 4.70 -8.35
N PRO A 87 -10.31 3.95 -7.87
CA PRO A 87 -8.95 4.44 -7.73
C PRO A 87 -8.14 4.48 -9.03
N GLU A 88 -8.61 3.88 -10.13
CA GLU A 88 -7.84 3.65 -11.36
C GLU A 88 -7.23 4.94 -11.94
N ASP A 89 -8.01 6.02 -12.03
CA ASP A 89 -7.52 7.31 -12.53
C ASP A 89 -6.41 7.88 -11.64
N LYS A 90 -6.53 7.73 -10.31
CA LYS A 90 -5.55 8.22 -9.33
C LYS A 90 -4.27 7.39 -9.37
N ILE A 91 -4.39 6.08 -9.58
CA ILE A 91 -3.25 5.19 -9.79
C ILE A 91 -2.49 5.60 -11.06
N GLU A 92 -3.20 5.79 -12.18
CA GLU A 92 -2.56 6.21 -13.43
C GLU A 92 -1.86 7.57 -13.29
N MET A 93 -2.54 8.54 -12.69
CA MET A 93 -1.97 9.86 -12.43
C MET A 93 -0.73 9.79 -11.54
N SER A 94 -0.78 9.04 -10.43
CA SER A 94 0.35 8.91 -9.50
C SER A 94 1.55 8.26 -10.18
N ASN A 95 1.34 7.18 -10.94
CA ASN A 95 2.42 6.52 -11.68
C ASN A 95 3.07 7.46 -12.70
N HIS A 96 2.27 8.27 -13.40
CA HIS A 96 2.79 9.25 -14.33
C HIS A 96 3.63 10.32 -13.63
N TRP A 97 3.16 10.83 -12.49
CA TRP A 97 3.86 11.84 -11.71
C TRP A 97 5.15 11.33 -11.07
N ILE A 98 5.17 10.09 -10.55
CA ILE A 98 6.39 9.45 -10.04
C ILE A 98 7.46 9.41 -11.14
N ALA A 99 7.07 8.92 -12.33
CA ALA A 99 7.99 8.83 -13.46
C ALA A 99 8.45 10.21 -13.96
N TRP A 100 7.55 11.20 -13.96
CA TRP A 100 7.86 12.57 -14.34
C TRP A 100 8.87 13.21 -13.39
N VAL A 101 8.66 13.13 -12.07
CA VAL A 101 9.56 13.71 -11.07
C VAL A 101 10.93 13.05 -11.14
N ALA A 102 10.98 11.72 -11.21
CA ALA A 102 12.24 10.98 -11.33
C ALA A 102 13.04 11.40 -12.58
N LYS A 103 12.36 11.63 -13.71
CA LYS A 103 12.98 12.05 -14.97
C LYS A 103 13.42 13.52 -14.96
N THR A 104 12.59 14.41 -14.43
CA THR A 104 12.80 15.87 -14.50
C THR A 104 13.77 16.36 -13.43
N HIS A 105 13.65 15.85 -12.21
CA HIS A 105 14.35 16.36 -11.03
C HIS A 105 15.38 15.37 -10.46
N GLY A 106 15.33 14.11 -10.88
CA GLY A 106 16.14 13.02 -10.33
C GLY A 106 15.45 12.32 -9.16
N ALA A 107 15.76 11.03 -8.95
CA ALA A 107 15.18 10.24 -7.86
C ALA A 107 15.53 10.79 -6.46
N ASP A 108 16.73 11.34 -6.31
CA ASP A 108 17.24 11.89 -5.03
C ASP A 108 16.56 13.21 -4.63
N ALA A 109 15.73 13.80 -5.50
CA ALA A 109 15.00 15.02 -5.19
C ALA A 109 13.81 14.79 -4.24
N VAL A 110 13.37 13.54 -4.06
CA VAL A 110 12.22 13.20 -3.22
C VAL A 110 12.62 13.19 -1.73
N PRO A 111 11.97 14.01 -0.87
CA PRO A 111 12.26 14.02 0.56
C PRO A 111 11.96 12.67 1.23
N PRO A 112 12.66 12.31 2.34
CA PRO A 112 12.49 11.00 3.00
C PRO A 112 11.05 10.67 3.44
N GLU A 113 10.29 11.66 3.92
CA GLU A 113 8.90 11.49 4.33
C GLU A 113 8.00 11.10 3.14
N MET A 114 8.24 11.75 2.01
CA MET A 114 7.53 11.50 0.75
C MET A 114 7.96 10.18 0.12
N ALA A 115 9.25 9.83 0.19
CA ALA A 115 9.77 8.53 -0.22
C ALA A 115 9.08 7.40 0.57
N SER A 116 8.90 7.57 1.88
CA SER A 116 8.16 6.61 2.72
C SER A 116 6.70 6.45 2.28
N ARG A 117 6.05 7.55 1.88
CA ARG A 117 4.66 7.54 1.37
C ARG A 117 4.56 6.86 0.00
N ILE A 118 5.52 7.11 -0.89
CA ILE A 118 5.60 6.43 -2.19
C ILE A 118 5.82 4.93 -1.98
N LYS A 119 6.72 4.53 -1.07
CA LYS A 119 6.93 3.12 -0.73
C LYS A 119 5.68 2.44 -0.18
N LEU A 120 4.91 3.14 0.67
CA LEU A 120 3.61 2.66 1.13
C LEU A 120 2.62 2.52 -0.04
N LEU A 121 2.55 3.49 -0.95
CA LEU A 121 1.71 3.41 -2.16
C LEU A 121 2.09 2.18 -3.00
N GLU A 122 3.37 2.01 -3.30
CA GLU A 122 3.87 0.86 -4.07
C GLU A 122 3.46 -0.45 -3.41
N PHE A 123 3.66 -0.60 -2.10
CA PHE A 123 3.26 -1.80 -1.37
C PHE A 123 1.74 -2.01 -1.38
N VAL A 124 0.94 -0.97 -1.17
CA VAL A 124 -0.53 -1.03 -1.23
C VAL A 124 -0.99 -1.51 -2.60
N LEU A 125 -0.44 -0.97 -3.68
CA LEU A 125 -0.77 -1.39 -5.04
C LEU A 125 -0.34 -2.84 -5.30
N LEU A 126 0.86 -3.22 -4.87
CA LEU A 126 1.33 -4.60 -4.98
C LEU A 126 0.41 -5.56 -4.24
N PHE A 127 0.10 -5.31 -2.97
CA PHE A 127 -0.71 -6.21 -2.16
C PHE A 127 -2.14 -6.33 -2.69
N THR A 128 -2.81 -5.20 -2.95
CA THR A 128 -4.22 -5.17 -3.33
C THR A 128 -4.46 -5.64 -4.77
N ARG A 129 -3.50 -5.42 -5.67
CA ARG A 129 -3.62 -5.80 -7.09
C ARG A 129 -2.86 -7.07 -7.47
N ARG A 130 -2.13 -7.73 -6.53
CA ARG A 130 -1.37 -8.97 -6.84
C ARG A 130 -2.22 -10.07 -7.46
N LEU A 131 -3.51 -10.10 -7.17
CA LEU A 131 -4.42 -11.14 -7.66
C LEU A 131 -5.14 -10.74 -8.95
N ASP A 132 -4.96 -9.52 -9.45
CA ASP A 132 -5.58 -9.10 -10.71
C ASP A 132 -4.55 -9.19 -11.85
N PRO A 133 -4.71 -10.12 -12.82
CA PRO A 133 -3.79 -10.26 -13.94
C PRO A 133 -3.70 -9.03 -14.84
N TRP A 134 -4.69 -8.13 -14.79
CA TRP A 134 -4.80 -6.94 -15.63
C TRP A 134 -4.42 -5.67 -14.88
N ALA A 135 -4.58 -5.62 -13.57
CA ALA A 135 -4.19 -4.49 -12.74
C ALA A 135 -2.82 -4.66 -12.04
N ASN A 136 -2.25 -5.87 -12.02
CA ASN A 136 -0.94 -6.09 -11.41
C ASN A 136 0.15 -5.28 -12.13
N LEU A 137 0.83 -4.43 -11.37
CA LEU A 137 1.88 -3.54 -11.87
C LEU A 137 3.27 -4.19 -11.87
N THR A 138 3.45 -5.36 -11.25
CA THR A 138 4.76 -6.02 -11.15
C THR A 138 5.21 -6.61 -12.50
N THR A 139 6.41 -6.23 -12.96
CA THR A 139 7.07 -6.92 -14.09
C THR A 139 7.59 -8.29 -13.67
N ALA A 140 7.87 -9.14 -14.66
CA ALA A 140 8.69 -10.33 -14.43
C ALA A 140 10.07 -9.97 -13.85
N THR A 141 10.71 -8.88 -14.31
CA THR A 141 12.06 -8.49 -13.88
C THR A 141 12.10 -8.05 -12.42
N SER A 142 11.19 -7.18 -12.00
CA SER A 142 11.10 -6.73 -10.60
C SER A 142 10.66 -7.84 -9.68
N LEU A 143 9.73 -8.70 -10.11
CA LEU A 143 9.35 -9.85 -9.31
C LEU A 143 10.55 -10.80 -9.10
N GLU A 144 11.39 -10.98 -10.11
CA GLU A 144 12.62 -11.75 -9.96
C GLU A 144 13.60 -11.07 -9.00
N LYS A 145 13.80 -9.75 -9.09
CA LYS A 145 14.61 -8.98 -8.12
C LYS A 145 14.08 -9.13 -6.69
N THR A 146 12.77 -9.08 -6.48
CA THR A 146 12.14 -9.31 -5.17
C THR A 146 12.42 -10.73 -4.67
N ARG A 147 12.36 -11.73 -5.53
CA ARG A 147 12.69 -13.13 -5.18
C ARG A 147 14.17 -13.30 -4.85
N GLU A 148 15.06 -12.68 -5.61
CA GLU A 148 16.50 -12.68 -5.33
C GLU A 148 16.79 -12.03 -3.98
N LYS A 149 16.16 -10.89 -3.68
CA LYS A 149 16.23 -10.24 -2.37
C LYS A 149 15.80 -11.17 -1.24
N ASN A 150 14.63 -11.80 -1.35
CA ASN A 150 14.12 -12.70 -0.31
C ASN A 150 15.00 -13.95 -0.14
N LYS A 151 15.56 -14.47 -1.23
CA LYS A 151 16.53 -15.57 -1.20
C LYS A 151 17.84 -15.15 -0.51
N ALA A 152 18.33 -13.95 -0.77
CA ALA A 152 19.52 -13.41 -0.13
C ALA A 152 19.29 -13.18 1.38
N LEU A 153 18.11 -12.64 1.74
CA LEU A 153 17.68 -12.51 3.13
C LEU A 153 17.60 -13.87 3.83
N ALA A 154 16.96 -14.87 3.22
CA ALA A 154 16.89 -16.22 3.74
C ALA A 154 18.28 -16.84 3.93
N ALA A 155 19.18 -16.69 2.97
CA ALA A 155 20.56 -17.16 3.09
C ALA A 155 21.31 -16.46 4.23
N PHE A 156 21.09 -15.16 4.43
CA PHE A 156 21.64 -14.41 5.56
C PHE A 156 21.14 -14.96 6.90
N MET A 157 19.83 -15.22 7.02
CA MET A 157 19.23 -15.78 8.24
C MET A 157 19.66 -17.24 8.49
N ASN A 158 19.79 -18.06 7.45
CA ASN A 158 20.10 -19.49 7.54
C ASN A 158 21.60 -19.79 7.78
N ASN A 159 22.52 -18.95 7.30
CA ASN A 159 23.97 -19.17 7.44
C ASN A 159 24.46 -19.14 8.89
N ARG A 160 23.60 -18.83 9.87
CA ARG A 160 23.95 -18.78 11.29
C ARG A 160 23.08 -19.75 12.08
N ALA A 161 23.65 -20.95 12.26
CA ALA A 161 23.03 -22.20 12.72
C ALA A 161 22.24 -22.19 14.05
N SER A 162 22.16 -21.07 14.78
CA SER A 162 21.54 -20.98 16.10
C SER A 162 20.04 -20.71 16.08
N PHE A 163 19.51 -20.03 15.07
CA PHE A 163 18.11 -19.57 15.09
C PHE A 163 17.15 -20.58 14.44
N ALA A 164 17.35 -20.91 13.17
CA ALA A 164 16.42 -21.79 12.43
C ALA A 164 16.41 -23.26 12.89
N SER A 165 17.48 -23.73 13.56
CA SER A 165 17.59 -25.12 14.02
C SER A 165 16.83 -25.42 15.31
N GLN A 166 16.46 -24.40 16.09
CA GLN A 166 15.79 -24.59 17.37
C GLN A 166 14.26 -24.68 17.25
N PHE A 167 13.68 -24.05 16.24
CA PHE A 167 12.22 -23.87 16.17
C PHE A 167 11.50 -24.83 15.21
N LEU A 168 12.22 -25.51 14.32
CA LEU A 168 11.60 -26.28 13.23
C LEU A 168 12.26 -27.66 13.07
N ASP A 169 11.98 -28.60 13.98
CA ASP A 169 12.18 -30.05 13.76
C ASP A 169 10.98 -30.62 12.99
N ILE A 170 10.71 -30.04 11.82
CA ILE A 170 9.60 -30.39 10.96
C ILE A 170 10.15 -31.25 9.83
N SER A 171 9.51 -32.38 9.57
CA SER A 171 9.81 -33.20 8.40
C SER A 171 8.62 -33.23 7.46
N PHE A 172 8.89 -33.16 6.15
CA PHE A 172 7.89 -33.46 5.13
C PHE A 172 8.03 -34.92 4.70
N ASP A 173 6.91 -35.63 4.51
CA ASP A 173 6.94 -36.95 3.90
C ASP A 173 7.12 -36.80 2.38
N PRO A 174 8.29 -37.14 1.82
CA PRO A 174 8.57 -36.96 0.40
C PRO A 174 7.83 -37.96 -0.49
N ASP A 175 7.29 -39.05 0.07
CA ASP A 175 6.74 -40.17 -0.68
C ASP A 175 5.21 -40.14 -0.80
N THR A 176 4.50 -39.34 0.03
CA THR A 176 3.03 -39.43 0.13
C THR A 176 2.25 -38.12 -0.07
N ASP A 177 2.78 -36.96 0.32
CA ASP A 177 1.95 -35.75 0.43
C ASP A 177 2.40 -34.57 -0.45
N PHE A 178 3.69 -34.44 -0.78
CA PHE A 178 4.21 -33.35 -1.63
C PHE A 178 5.23 -33.84 -2.67
N PRO A 179 5.27 -33.26 -3.88
CA PRO A 179 4.45 -32.15 -4.37
C PRO A 179 3.00 -32.54 -4.67
N LEU A 180 2.07 -31.61 -4.43
CA LEU A 180 0.66 -31.79 -4.77
C LEU A 180 0.49 -32.04 -6.28
N SER A 181 -0.48 -32.90 -6.63
CA SER A 181 -0.84 -33.11 -8.03
C SER A 181 -1.30 -31.81 -8.70
N LYS A 182 -1.04 -31.66 -10.01
CA LYS A 182 -1.49 -30.49 -10.78
C LYS A 182 -3.00 -30.24 -10.68
N GLN A 183 -3.79 -31.31 -10.59
CA GLN A 183 -5.24 -31.19 -10.42
C GLN A 183 -5.58 -30.57 -9.06
N LYS A 184 -4.98 -31.08 -7.96
CA LYS A 184 -5.18 -30.50 -6.62
C LYS A 184 -4.77 -29.03 -6.53
N LEU A 185 -3.63 -28.66 -7.13
CA LEU A 185 -3.20 -27.26 -7.18
C LEU A 185 -4.21 -26.39 -7.92
N HIS A 186 -4.73 -26.87 -9.05
CA HIS A 186 -5.76 -26.16 -9.80
C HIS A 186 -7.07 -26.05 -9.00
N ASP A 187 -7.52 -27.12 -8.36
CA ASP A 187 -8.73 -27.12 -7.52
C ASP A 187 -8.59 -26.17 -6.33
N ASN A 188 -7.41 -26.11 -5.70
CA ASN A 188 -7.09 -25.17 -4.62
C ASN A 188 -7.16 -23.72 -5.09
N ARG A 189 -6.58 -23.43 -6.26
CA ARG A 189 -6.64 -22.09 -6.87
C ARG A 189 -8.08 -21.72 -7.22
N LEU A 190 -8.83 -22.62 -7.85
CA LEU A 190 -10.22 -22.35 -8.23
C LEU A 190 -11.09 -22.06 -7.02
N ARG A 191 -10.94 -22.85 -5.94
CA ARG A 191 -11.61 -22.62 -4.66
C ARG A 191 -11.29 -21.23 -4.09
N LEU A 192 -10.01 -20.86 -4.04
CA LEU A 192 -9.61 -19.54 -3.55
C LEU A 192 -10.13 -18.41 -4.44
N ALA A 193 -10.15 -18.58 -5.76
CA ALA A 193 -10.68 -17.60 -6.69
C ALA A 193 -12.16 -17.31 -6.43
N VAL A 194 -12.94 -18.34 -6.11
CA VAL A 194 -14.35 -18.22 -5.72
C VAL A 194 -14.49 -17.52 -4.38
N GLU A 195 -13.69 -17.90 -3.37
CA GLU A 195 -13.67 -17.26 -2.05
C GLU A 195 -13.35 -15.77 -2.12
N LEU A 196 -12.45 -15.37 -3.01
CA LEU A 196 -12.04 -13.97 -3.20
C LEU A 196 -12.94 -13.18 -4.16
N GLY A 197 -13.93 -13.82 -4.77
CA GLY A 197 -14.88 -13.16 -5.68
C GLY A 197 -14.26 -12.71 -7.00
N VAL A 198 -13.28 -13.45 -7.53
CA VAL A 198 -12.63 -13.12 -8.81
C VAL A 198 -13.62 -13.30 -9.97
N SER A 199 -13.65 -12.33 -10.91
CA SER A 199 -14.62 -12.31 -12.02
C SER A 199 -14.48 -13.48 -13.01
N ASP A 200 -13.26 -13.97 -13.26
CA ASP A 200 -12.98 -15.15 -14.09
C ASP A 200 -12.09 -16.16 -13.32
N PRO A 201 -12.69 -16.97 -12.44
CA PRO A 201 -11.95 -17.90 -11.58
C PRO A 201 -11.11 -18.93 -12.35
N GLU A 202 -11.61 -19.38 -13.51
CA GLU A 202 -10.97 -20.43 -14.31
C GLU A 202 -9.71 -19.94 -15.01
N PHE A 203 -9.79 -18.79 -15.70
CA PHE A 203 -8.61 -18.16 -16.29
C PHE A 203 -7.58 -17.83 -15.22
N TRP A 204 -8.04 -17.26 -14.11
CA TRP A 204 -7.20 -16.87 -13.00
C TRP A 204 -6.43 -18.05 -12.40
N ALA A 205 -7.12 -19.15 -12.09
CA ALA A 205 -6.53 -20.34 -11.47
C ALA A 205 -5.57 -21.08 -12.40
N LYS A 206 -5.82 -21.03 -13.71
CA LYS A 206 -5.05 -21.78 -14.71
C LYS A 206 -3.82 -21.02 -15.23
N GLU A 207 -3.98 -19.74 -15.54
CA GLU A 207 -3.03 -18.98 -16.36
C GLU A 207 -2.28 -17.89 -15.59
N TYR A 208 -2.67 -17.60 -14.34
CA TYR A 208 -2.11 -16.49 -13.58
C TYR A 208 -1.70 -16.84 -12.15
N TYR A 209 -2.65 -17.12 -11.27
CA TYR A 209 -2.36 -17.33 -9.85
C TYR A 209 -1.66 -18.66 -9.60
N GLY A 210 -0.65 -18.67 -8.71
CA GLY A 210 0.22 -19.83 -8.52
C GLY A 210 1.18 -20.09 -9.68
N THR A 211 1.43 -19.10 -10.54
CA THR A 211 2.47 -19.14 -11.58
C THR A 211 3.59 -18.16 -11.26
N SER A 212 4.71 -18.23 -11.98
CA SER A 212 5.84 -17.31 -11.80
C SER A 212 5.50 -15.83 -12.08
N ARG A 213 4.34 -15.54 -12.69
CA ARG A 213 3.86 -14.20 -13.03
C ARG A 213 3.13 -13.48 -11.89
N CYS A 214 2.67 -14.22 -10.88
CA CYS A 214 1.93 -13.67 -9.76
C CYS A 214 2.88 -13.57 -8.55
N PRO A 215 3.00 -12.38 -7.92
CA PRO A 215 3.67 -12.24 -6.64
C PRO A 215 2.95 -13.06 -5.55
N SER A 216 3.71 -13.85 -4.80
CA SER A 216 3.24 -14.52 -3.59
C SER A 216 3.31 -13.59 -2.37
N LEU A 217 2.63 -13.93 -1.29
CA LEU A 217 2.74 -13.28 0.01
C LEU A 217 4.16 -13.40 0.57
N HIS A 218 4.86 -14.50 0.27
CA HIS A 218 6.28 -14.61 0.59
C HIS A 218 7.11 -13.58 -0.19
N ASP A 219 6.83 -13.38 -1.49
CA ASP A 219 7.51 -12.36 -2.30
C ASP A 219 7.35 -10.96 -1.66
N LEU A 220 6.16 -10.63 -1.17
CA LEU A 220 5.83 -9.31 -0.58
C LEU A 220 6.24 -9.14 0.89
N MET A 221 6.66 -10.20 1.57
CA MET A 221 6.84 -10.20 3.03
C MET A 221 7.92 -9.23 3.52
N ALA A 222 9.07 -9.16 2.83
CA ALA A 222 10.13 -8.22 3.17
C ALA A 222 9.66 -6.76 3.07
N ASP A 223 8.92 -6.43 2.00
CA ASP A 223 8.40 -5.07 1.78
C ASP A 223 7.37 -4.66 2.83
N PHE A 224 6.53 -5.62 3.29
CA PHE A 224 5.60 -5.40 4.39
C PHE A 224 6.31 -4.95 5.67
N PHE A 225 7.41 -5.61 6.02
CA PHE A 225 8.21 -5.23 7.19
C PHE A 225 8.92 -3.90 6.99
N CYS A 226 9.50 -3.64 5.83
CA CYS A 226 10.13 -2.35 5.56
C CYS A 226 9.15 -1.18 5.67
N VAL A 227 7.94 -1.30 5.11
CA VAL A 227 6.89 -0.28 5.19
C VAL A 227 6.42 -0.08 6.64
N THR A 228 6.29 -1.16 7.40
CA THR A 228 5.94 -1.08 8.82
C THR A 228 7.05 -0.38 9.64
N ALA A 229 8.32 -0.76 9.43
CA ALA A 229 9.45 -0.23 10.17
C ALA A 229 9.67 1.26 9.92
N ALA A 230 9.46 1.72 8.68
CA ALA A 230 9.49 3.14 8.35
C ALA A 230 8.52 3.96 9.23
N ARG A 231 7.39 3.35 9.66
CA ARG A 231 6.47 3.99 10.60
C ARG A 231 6.92 3.89 12.06
N ALA A 232 7.54 2.79 12.46
CA ALA A 232 8.08 2.58 13.82
C ALA A 232 9.08 3.66 14.22
N ALA A 233 9.84 4.20 13.25
CA ALA A 233 10.77 5.30 13.46
C ALA A 233 10.09 6.63 13.89
N ALA A 234 8.79 6.80 13.63
CA ALA A 234 8.05 8.05 13.83
C ALA A 234 7.03 7.99 15.00
N ASP A 235 7.40 7.39 16.13
CA ASP A 235 6.59 7.25 17.36
C ASP A 235 5.57 6.08 17.40
N TRP A 236 5.67 5.11 16.49
CA TRP A 236 4.87 3.89 16.59
C TRP A 236 5.62 2.80 17.35
N THR A 237 4.90 2.08 18.23
CA THR A 237 5.43 0.92 18.95
C THR A 237 4.76 -0.34 18.44
N VAL A 238 5.56 -1.39 18.29
CA VAL A 238 5.11 -2.75 18.01
C VAL A 238 4.06 -3.16 19.04
N SER A 239 2.88 -3.54 18.56
CA SER A 239 1.77 -3.99 19.41
C SER A 239 1.54 -5.48 19.24
N GLU A 240 0.93 -6.11 20.25
CA GLU A 240 0.54 -7.53 20.19
C GLU A 240 -0.29 -7.83 18.93
N LYS A 241 -1.25 -6.97 18.59
CA LYS A 241 -2.06 -7.11 17.35
C LYS A 241 -1.24 -7.10 16.08
N TRP A 242 -0.14 -6.34 16.05
CA TRP A 242 0.74 -6.32 14.89
C TRP A 242 1.61 -7.58 14.85
N LEU A 243 2.09 -8.06 16.00
CA LEU A 243 2.82 -9.34 16.07
C LEU A 243 1.92 -10.49 15.58
N ASP A 244 0.65 -10.51 15.98
CA ASP A 244 -0.34 -11.45 15.48
C ASP A 244 -0.50 -11.35 13.95
N LEU A 245 -0.67 -10.13 13.41
CA LEU A 245 -0.79 -9.92 11.97
C LEU A 245 0.46 -10.37 11.21
N ALA A 246 1.65 -10.13 11.76
CA ALA A 246 2.92 -10.54 11.18
C ALA A 246 3.06 -12.08 11.16
N ALA A 247 2.67 -12.77 12.24
CA ALA A 247 2.69 -14.22 12.28
C ALA A 247 1.58 -14.85 11.42
N GLU A 248 0.41 -14.23 11.33
CA GLU A 248 -0.65 -14.63 10.39
C GLU A 248 -0.18 -14.48 8.95
N TRP A 249 0.56 -13.41 8.62
CA TRP A 249 1.19 -13.25 7.30
C TRP A 249 2.11 -14.42 6.96
N MET A 250 2.98 -14.81 7.89
CA MET A 250 3.86 -15.96 7.72
C MET A 250 3.06 -17.24 7.49
N LEU A 251 2.02 -17.48 8.29
CA LEU A 251 1.13 -18.63 8.11
C LEU A 251 0.46 -18.63 6.73
N GLN A 252 -0.10 -17.50 6.28
CA GLN A 252 -0.77 -17.40 4.99
C GLN A 252 0.22 -17.53 3.82
N ALA A 253 1.43 -16.99 3.95
CA ALA A 253 2.50 -17.18 2.98
C ALA A 253 2.90 -18.65 2.87
N THR A 254 2.95 -19.39 3.99
CA THR A 254 3.18 -20.83 3.99
C THR A 254 2.03 -21.56 3.31
N LEU A 255 0.79 -21.32 3.69
CA LEU A 255 -0.38 -21.96 3.07
C LEU A 255 -0.42 -21.72 1.55
N GLU A 256 -0.14 -20.49 1.11
CA GLU A 256 -0.06 -20.16 -0.30
C GLU A 256 1.09 -20.91 -0.99
N ALA A 257 2.28 -20.94 -0.42
CA ALA A 257 3.42 -21.66 -0.99
C ALA A 257 3.10 -23.16 -1.24
N TYR A 258 2.50 -23.84 -0.26
CA TYR A 258 2.22 -25.28 -0.36
C TYR A 258 0.97 -25.58 -1.16
N LEU A 259 -0.17 -24.95 -0.83
CA LEU A 259 -1.47 -25.30 -1.42
C LEU A 259 -1.68 -24.69 -2.80
N ILE A 260 -1.03 -23.58 -3.11
CA ILE A 260 -1.21 -22.85 -4.38
C ILE A 260 -0.02 -23.05 -5.31
N TYR A 261 1.20 -22.82 -4.81
CA TYR A 261 2.41 -22.92 -5.63
C TYR A 261 3.00 -24.33 -5.69
N GLY A 262 2.59 -25.23 -4.80
CA GLY A 262 3.02 -26.63 -4.79
C GLY A 262 4.47 -26.80 -4.38
N VAL A 263 4.99 -25.91 -3.53
CA VAL A 263 6.31 -26.06 -2.93
C VAL A 263 6.35 -27.35 -2.12
N SER A 264 7.47 -28.06 -2.17
CA SER A 264 7.65 -29.38 -1.56
C SER A 264 8.91 -29.48 -0.69
N SER A 265 9.60 -28.36 -0.44
CA SER A 265 10.79 -28.31 0.42
C SER A 265 10.48 -27.62 1.74
N GLU A 266 11.20 -28.01 2.78
CA GLU A 266 11.14 -27.39 4.11
C GLU A 266 11.87 -26.05 4.14
N ASP A 267 12.75 -25.81 3.16
CA ASP A 267 13.56 -24.59 3.05
C ASP A 267 12.67 -23.35 3.05
N LEU A 268 11.61 -23.32 2.24
CA LEU A 268 10.75 -22.14 2.17
C LEU A 268 9.93 -21.94 3.45
N PHE A 269 9.51 -23.01 4.12
CA PHE A 269 8.87 -22.93 5.43
C PHE A 269 9.82 -22.28 6.44
N ARG A 270 11.07 -22.75 6.45
CA ARG A 270 12.14 -22.21 7.28
C ARG A 270 12.43 -20.76 6.94
N ASP A 271 12.49 -20.41 5.67
CA ASP A 271 12.74 -19.05 5.21
C ASP A 271 11.64 -18.09 5.69
N ILE A 272 10.36 -18.47 5.53
CA ILE A 272 9.21 -17.69 5.99
C ILE A 272 9.25 -17.45 7.50
N PHE A 273 9.46 -18.50 8.30
CA PHE A 273 9.47 -18.40 9.76
C PHE A 273 10.84 -18.03 10.36
N SER A 274 11.87 -17.87 9.54
CA SER A 274 13.19 -17.36 9.98
C SER A 274 13.14 -15.87 10.29
N VAL A 275 12.11 -15.16 9.83
CA VAL A 275 11.91 -13.75 10.14
C VAL A 275 11.72 -13.57 11.65
N GLY A 276 12.51 -12.66 12.22
CA GLY A 276 12.51 -12.32 13.64
C GLY A 276 13.62 -11.34 13.95
N CYS A 277 14.15 -11.37 15.17
CA CYS A 277 15.29 -10.52 15.53
C CYS A 277 16.58 -11.03 14.88
N PRO A 278 17.25 -10.25 14.01
CA PRO A 278 18.50 -10.67 13.37
C PRO A 278 19.65 -10.78 14.39
N PRO A 279 20.62 -11.70 14.19
CA PRO A 279 21.78 -11.80 15.07
C PRO A 279 22.74 -10.60 14.95
N LEU A 280 23.25 -10.06 16.07
CA LEU A 280 24.09 -8.83 16.07
C LEU A 280 25.45 -8.95 15.39
N ASP A 281 26.03 -10.14 15.31
CA ASP A 281 27.40 -10.30 14.82
C ASP A 281 27.50 -10.04 13.29
N ALA A 282 26.40 -9.63 12.65
CA ALA A 282 26.41 -9.14 11.28
C ALA A 282 26.93 -7.70 11.31
N THR A 283 28.25 -7.54 11.19
CA THR A 283 28.78 -6.22 10.83
C THR A 283 28.11 -5.80 9.53
N GLN A 284 27.60 -4.55 9.46
CA GLN A 284 26.96 -4.00 8.25
C GLN A 284 27.78 -4.24 6.97
N ASP A 285 29.10 -4.42 7.10
CA ASP A 285 30.05 -4.75 6.02
C ASP A 285 29.86 -6.13 5.35
N GLU A 286 29.13 -7.09 5.95
CA GLU A 286 28.86 -8.40 5.34
C GLU A 286 27.66 -8.37 4.37
N LEU A 287 26.79 -7.36 4.48
CA LEU A 287 25.61 -7.17 3.65
C LEU A 287 25.96 -6.25 2.47
N ASN A 288 26.46 -6.84 1.39
CA ASN A 288 26.76 -6.09 0.15
C ASN A 288 25.50 -5.61 -0.59
N ASP A 289 24.33 -6.19 -0.27
CA ASP A 289 23.06 -5.86 -0.90
C ASP A 289 22.28 -4.86 -0.02
N GLU A 290 22.11 -3.65 -0.54
CA GLU A 290 21.39 -2.56 0.12
C GLU A 290 19.96 -2.94 0.51
N ALA A 291 19.25 -3.68 -0.36
CA ALA A 291 17.86 -4.05 -0.12
C ALA A 291 17.73 -5.09 1.00
N VAL A 292 18.72 -5.98 1.12
CA VAL A 292 18.80 -6.91 2.25
C VAL A 292 19.13 -6.15 3.53
N ARG A 293 20.07 -5.20 3.49
CA ARG A 293 20.41 -4.35 4.64
C ARG A 293 19.21 -3.59 5.17
N GLU A 294 18.46 -2.92 4.29
CA GLU A 294 17.23 -2.21 4.66
C GLU A 294 16.23 -3.15 5.34
N THR A 295 16.07 -4.38 4.83
CA THR A 295 15.16 -5.36 5.41
C THR A 295 15.62 -5.83 6.80
N VAL A 296 16.91 -6.04 6.99
CA VAL A 296 17.49 -6.42 8.29
C VAL A 296 17.31 -5.29 9.32
N GLU A 297 17.53 -4.04 8.93
CA GLU A 297 17.28 -2.87 9.78
C GLU A 297 15.80 -2.76 10.16
N ALA A 298 14.90 -3.00 9.19
CA ALA A 298 13.46 -3.06 9.45
C ALA A 298 13.10 -4.15 10.45
N MET A 299 13.68 -5.36 10.31
CA MET A 299 13.46 -6.46 11.24
C MET A 299 13.99 -6.16 12.64
N GLN A 300 15.15 -5.51 12.76
CA GLN A 300 15.68 -5.07 14.06
C GLN A 300 14.73 -4.09 14.75
N ALA A 301 14.18 -3.13 14.01
CA ALA A 301 13.24 -2.15 14.55
C ALA A 301 11.91 -2.77 15.03
N LEU A 302 11.51 -3.90 14.44
CA LEU A 302 10.20 -4.51 14.65
C LEU A 302 10.19 -5.72 15.58
N PHE A 303 11.25 -6.52 15.58
CA PHE A 303 11.29 -7.81 16.28
C PHE A 303 12.31 -7.87 17.40
N CYS A 304 13.22 -6.90 17.51
CA CYS A 304 14.19 -6.85 18.61
C CYS A 304 13.75 -5.89 19.71
N ASP A 305 14.18 -6.18 20.94
CA ASP A 305 14.03 -5.30 22.08
C ASP A 305 14.84 -4.01 21.88
N ARG A 306 14.23 -2.85 22.17
CA ARG A 306 14.85 -1.52 21.94
C ARG A 306 16.06 -1.26 22.84
N GLU A 307 16.07 -1.85 24.04
CA GLU A 307 17.18 -1.73 24.99
C GLU A 307 18.25 -2.79 24.71
N ASN A 308 17.86 -3.91 24.12
CA ASN A 308 18.74 -5.01 23.78
C ASN A 308 18.41 -5.59 22.40
N LEU A 309 19.07 -5.08 21.36
CA LEU A 309 18.93 -5.57 19.99
C LEU A 309 19.29 -7.07 19.83
N GLN A 310 19.86 -7.72 20.86
CA GLN A 310 20.18 -9.16 20.83
C GLN A 310 19.00 -10.05 21.20
N GLN A 311 17.94 -9.46 21.72
CA GLN A 311 16.82 -10.17 22.29
C GLN A 311 15.58 -9.92 21.45
N GLU A 312 14.85 -10.98 21.13
CA GLU A 312 13.51 -10.86 20.53
C GLU A 312 12.57 -10.15 21.50
N VAL A 313 11.63 -9.38 20.97
CA VAL A 313 10.49 -8.87 21.73
C VAL A 313 9.80 -10.06 22.42
N ALA A 314 9.57 -9.96 23.73
CA ALA A 314 9.18 -11.10 24.57
C ALA A 314 7.95 -11.86 24.03
N ASP A 315 6.97 -11.15 23.49
CA ASP A 315 5.73 -11.74 22.99
C ASP A 315 5.91 -12.41 21.63
N TRP A 316 6.93 -12.02 20.85
CA TRP A 316 7.11 -12.48 19.47
C TRP A 316 7.32 -13.99 19.38
N THR A 317 8.17 -14.55 20.25
CA THR A 317 8.44 -16.00 20.26
C THR A 317 7.15 -16.79 20.49
N SER A 318 6.34 -16.39 21.46
CA SER A 318 5.07 -17.07 21.79
C SER A 318 4.03 -16.94 20.67
N VAL A 319 3.92 -15.77 20.05
CA VAL A 319 3.02 -15.55 18.91
C VAL A 319 3.46 -16.41 17.74
N ARG A 320 4.74 -16.35 17.35
CA ARG A 320 5.29 -17.15 16.24
C ARG A 320 5.07 -18.65 16.45
N GLU A 321 5.34 -19.17 17.65
CA GLU A 321 5.10 -20.58 17.99
C GLU A 321 3.63 -20.98 17.82
N THR A 322 2.68 -20.12 18.19
CA THR A 322 1.25 -20.39 18.03
C THR A 322 0.85 -20.64 16.57
N TYR A 323 1.40 -19.85 15.64
CA TYR A 323 1.13 -20.00 14.20
C TYR A 323 1.92 -21.16 13.58
N ILE A 324 3.14 -21.45 14.05
CA ILE A 324 3.87 -22.66 13.66
C ILE A 324 3.10 -23.91 14.09
N SER A 325 2.61 -23.96 15.33
CA SER A 325 1.82 -25.08 15.85
C SER A 325 0.49 -25.28 15.11
N ALA A 326 -0.04 -24.24 14.45
CA ALA A 326 -1.21 -24.41 13.59
C ALA A 326 -0.89 -25.17 12.30
N LEU A 327 0.37 -25.13 11.85
CA LEU A 327 0.85 -25.75 10.62
C LEU A 327 1.52 -27.11 10.86
N THR A 328 1.77 -27.49 12.11
CA THR A 328 2.36 -28.76 12.50
C THR A 328 1.36 -29.66 13.22
N PRO A 329 1.34 -30.97 12.96
CA PRO A 329 0.48 -31.88 13.71
C PRO A 329 1.06 -32.14 15.12
N ASP A 330 0.20 -32.54 16.06
CA ASP A 330 0.58 -32.94 17.43
C ASP A 330 1.43 -34.23 17.51
N ALA A 331 1.77 -34.85 16.38
CA ALA A 331 2.56 -36.08 16.32
C ALA A 331 4.06 -35.82 16.51
N SER A 332 4.80 -36.81 17.03
CA SER A 332 6.26 -36.75 17.18
C SER A 332 6.93 -37.90 16.39
N PRO A 333 7.75 -37.61 15.37
CA PRO A 333 8.06 -36.28 14.81
C PRO A 333 6.85 -35.66 14.06
N PRO A 334 6.75 -34.31 14.02
CA PRO A 334 5.66 -33.65 13.30
C PRO A 334 5.90 -33.78 11.79
N VAL A 335 5.04 -34.56 11.13
CA VAL A 335 5.06 -34.72 9.66
C VAL A 335 4.01 -33.82 9.05
N ILE A 336 4.42 -32.80 8.29
CA ILE A 336 3.47 -31.92 7.61
C ILE A 336 2.77 -32.70 6.49
N SER A 337 1.44 -32.72 6.54
CA SER A 337 0.57 -33.34 5.54
C SER A 337 -0.34 -32.29 4.88
N GLU A 338 -0.92 -32.65 3.72
CA GLU A 338 -1.97 -31.85 3.08
C GLU A 338 -3.16 -31.61 4.02
N GLN A 339 -3.53 -32.60 4.83
CA GLN A 339 -4.63 -32.48 5.79
C GLN A 339 -4.34 -31.43 6.88
N THR A 340 -3.09 -31.34 7.35
CA THR A 340 -2.66 -30.32 8.31
C THR A 340 -2.81 -28.92 7.70
N MET A 341 -2.33 -28.73 6.47
CA MET A 341 -2.42 -27.46 5.74
C MET A 341 -3.88 -27.06 5.45
N GLU A 342 -4.72 -28.01 5.05
CA GLU A 342 -6.16 -27.81 4.84
C GLU A 342 -6.88 -27.42 6.13
N SER A 343 -6.52 -28.05 7.25
CA SER A 343 -7.07 -27.73 8.58
C SER A 343 -6.66 -26.33 9.03
N ALA A 344 -5.41 -25.95 8.81
CA ALA A 344 -4.92 -24.59 9.07
C ALA A 344 -5.66 -23.56 8.22
N ARG A 345 -5.82 -23.78 6.91
CA ARG A 345 -6.58 -22.87 6.03
C ARG A 345 -8.05 -22.73 6.46
N ALA A 346 -8.67 -23.80 6.95
CA ALA A 346 -10.04 -23.74 7.46
C ALA A 346 -10.17 -22.93 8.76
N LYS A 347 -9.10 -22.88 9.56
CA LYS A 347 -9.04 -22.11 10.82
C LYS A 347 -8.66 -20.64 10.60
N PHE A 348 -7.77 -20.38 9.66
CA PHE A 348 -7.23 -19.05 9.35
C PHE A 348 -7.70 -18.63 7.95
N ASP A 349 -8.83 -17.93 7.90
CA ASP A 349 -9.43 -17.54 6.64
C ASP A 349 -8.65 -16.40 5.97
N ILE A 350 -8.37 -16.57 4.68
CA ILE A 350 -7.61 -15.62 3.88
C ILE A 350 -8.33 -14.27 3.71
N GLY A 351 -9.66 -14.26 3.76
CA GLY A 351 -10.47 -13.05 3.62
C GLY A 351 -10.30 -12.10 4.80
N GLY A 352 -10.39 -12.64 6.02
CA GLY A 352 -10.15 -11.96 7.29
C GLY A 352 -8.71 -11.46 7.39
N PHE A 353 -7.73 -12.30 7.04
CA PHE A 353 -6.34 -11.86 6.92
C PHE A 353 -6.19 -10.65 5.97
N HIS A 354 -6.74 -10.75 4.76
CA HIS A 354 -6.67 -9.67 3.77
C HIS A 354 -7.31 -8.38 4.29
N ALA A 355 -8.46 -8.47 4.95
CA ALA A 355 -9.12 -7.33 5.58
C ALA A 355 -8.27 -6.71 6.71
N ASN A 356 -7.66 -7.54 7.55
CA ASN A 356 -6.77 -7.08 8.62
C ASN A 356 -5.55 -6.33 8.07
N VAL A 357 -4.94 -6.84 6.98
CA VAL A 357 -3.84 -6.15 6.30
C VAL A 357 -4.31 -4.81 5.74
N CYS A 358 -5.43 -4.75 5.01
CA CYS A 358 -5.94 -3.49 4.45
C CYS A 358 -6.25 -2.46 5.55
N ALA A 359 -6.90 -2.88 6.63
CA ALA A 359 -7.19 -2.03 7.78
C ALA A 359 -5.90 -1.53 8.44
N PHE A 360 -4.89 -2.39 8.58
CA PHE A 360 -3.58 -2.01 9.10
C PHE A 360 -2.89 -0.98 8.18
N LEU A 361 -2.84 -1.21 6.87
CA LEU A 361 -2.25 -0.27 5.90
C LEU A 361 -2.99 1.08 5.90
N LEU A 362 -4.31 1.07 6.07
CA LEU A 362 -5.08 2.30 6.18
C LEU A 362 -4.75 3.04 7.47
N SER A 363 -4.56 2.32 8.58
CA SER A 363 -4.11 2.93 9.84
C SER A 363 -2.71 3.54 9.73
N LEU A 364 -1.79 2.88 9.01
CA LEU A 364 -0.46 3.42 8.72
C LEU A 364 -0.57 4.71 7.90
N HIS A 365 -1.37 4.69 6.84
CA HIS A 365 -1.61 5.82 5.96
C HIS A 365 -2.18 7.03 6.71
N LEU A 366 -3.24 6.82 7.50
CA LEU A 366 -3.89 7.89 8.27
C LEU A 366 -3.02 8.46 9.39
N ALA A 367 -2.03 7.68 9.85
CA ALA A 367 -1.06 8.10 10.86
C ALA A 367 0.13 8.87 10.28
N MET A 368 0.24 9.00 8.95
CA MET A 368 1.25 9.85 8.30
C MET A 368 0.81 11.32 8.34
N LEU A 369 1.78 12.24 8.32
CA LEU A 369 1.49 13.66 8.14
C LEU A 369 0.71 13.86 6.82
N LYS A 370 -0.37 14.64 6.87
CA LYS A 370 -1.17 14.94 5.69
C LYS A 370 -0.41 15.93 4.79
N PRO A 371 -0.33 15.70 3.47
CA PRO A 371 0.24 16.68 2.55
C PRO A 371 -0.50 18.01 2.63
N ASP A 372 0.21 19.12 2.43
CA ASP A 372 -0.35 20.48 2.52
C ASP A 372 -1.59 20.67 1.63
N MET A 373 -1.58 20.12 0.42
CA MET A 373 -2.73 20.20 -0.49
C MET A 373 -3.97 19.46 0.04
N VAL A 374 -3.79 18.36 0.79
CA VAL A 374 -4.88 17.63 1.44
C VAL A 374 -5.44 18.45 2.59
N GLN A 375 -4.57 19.07 3.40
CA GLN A 375 -4.96 19.97 4.48
C GLN A 375 -5.78 21.16 3.95
N VAL A 376 -5.33 21.75 2.83
CA VAL A 376 -6.03 22.84 2.14
C VAL A 376 -7.37 22.39 1.56
N GLU A 377 -7.47 21.18 1.01
CA GLU A 377 -8.74 20.59 0.56
C GLU A 377 -9.72 20.38 1.72
N GLN A 378 -9.23 19.93 2.87
CA GLN A 378 -10.02 19.71 4.09
C GLN A 378 -10.39 21.01 4.83
N GLY A 379 -9.88 22.15 4.36
CA GLY A 379 -10.15 23.45 4.96
C GLY A 379 -9.44 23.70 6.29
N ARG A 380 -8.43 22.90 6.63
CA ARG A 380 -7.69 23.00 7.90
C ARG A 380 -6.21 22.71 7.70
N ILE A 381 -5.38 23.71 8.02
CA ILE A 381 -3.91 23.61 8.00
C ILE A 381 -3.43 23.29 9.43
N GLU A 382 -2.63 22.25 9.59
CA GLU A 382 -2.03 21.85 10.86
C GLU A 382 -0.96 22.88 11.29
N GLY A 383 -0.83 23.09 12.61
CA GLY A 383 0.14 24.04 13.17
C GLY A 383 -0.30 25.51 13.16
N VAL A 384 -1.47 25.84 12.59
CA VAL A 384 -2.05 27.19 12.56
C VAL A 384 -3.40 27.20 13.28
N SER A 385 -3.80 28.34 13.84
CA SER A 385 -5.13 28.44 14.46
C SER A 385 -6.25 28.31 13.42
N GLU A 386 -7.45 27.92 13.83
CA GLU A 386 -8.59 27.77 12.92
C GLU A 386 -8.90 29.06 12.15
N GLU A 387 -8.79 30.21 12.83
CA GLU A 387 -9.00 31.52 12.21
C GLU A 387 -7.91 31.86 11.18
N GLU A 388 -6.63 31.58 11.49
CA GLU A 388 -5.53 31.78 10.56
C GLU A 388 -5.62 30.84 9.35
N SER A 389 -5.97 29.58 9.57
CA SER A 389 -6.22 28.60 8.51
C SER A 389 -7.34 29.07 7.60
N ARG A 390 -8.46 29.54 8.17
CA ARG A 390 -9.61 30.05 7.41
C ARG A 390 -9.25 31.29 6.62
N GLN A 391 -8.47 32.20 7.21
CA GLN A 391 -8.00 33.41 6.55
C GLN A 391 -7.02 33.11 5.42
N MET A 392 -6.10 32.15 5.60
CA MET A 392 -5.23 31.65 4.53
C MET A 392 -6.03 31.06 3.37
N LEU A 393 -7.04 30.22 3.66
CA LEU A 393 -7.88 29.61 2.64
C LEU A 393 -8.79 30.59 1.90
N GLN A 394 -9.27 31.63 2.59
CA GLN A 394 -9.96 32.76 1.97
C GLN A 394 -9.04 33.52 1.02
N ASN A 395 -7.78 33.77 1.43
CA ASN A 395 -6.78 34.42 0.59
C ASN A 395 -6.40 33.57 -0.64
N MET A 396 -6.45 32.23 -0.53
CA MET A 396 -6.23 31.28 -1.63
C MET A 396 -7.49 31.06 -2.50
N GLY A 397 -8.62 31.70 -2.18
CA GLY A 397 -9.86 31.62 -2.96
C GLY A 397 -10.63 30.30 -2.85
N LYS A 398 -10.30 29.40 -1.90
CA LYS A 398 -10.96 28.10 -1.72
C LYS A 398 -12.21 28.14 -0.84
N LEU A 399 -12.25 29.04 0.14
CA LEU A 399 -13.47 29.29 0.92
C LEU A 399 -14.26 30.41 0.26
N ARG A 400 -15.26 30.05 -0.56
CA ARG A 400 -16.38 30.98 -0.80
C ARG A 400 -17.08 31.12 0.53
N LEU A 401 -17.12 32.34 1.06
CA LEU A 401 -17.98 32.70 2.19
C LEU A 401 -19.36 32.09 1.95
N THR A 402 -19.93 31.45 2.96
CA THR A 402 -21.33 31.05 2.89
C THR A 402 -22.18 32.30 2.60
N ASP A 403 -23.34 32.17 1.97
CA ASP A 403 -24.19 33.33 1.64
C ASP A 403 -24.50 34.18 2.88
N GLU A 404 -24.54 33.55 4.06
CA GLU A 404 -24.74 34.19 5.36
C GLU A 404 -23.51 35.01 5.81
N GLU A 405 -22.30 34.47 5.67
CA GLU A 405 -21.05 35.17 5.97
C GLU A 405 -20.70 36.26 4.94
N ALA A 406 -21.05 36.04 3.67
CA ALA A 406 -20.95 37.05 2.63
C ALA A 406 -21.92 38.22 2.89
N ALA A 407 -23.11 37.92 3.42
CA ALA A 407 -24.08 38.91 3.84
C ALA A 407 -23.63 39.67 5.10
N GLU A 408 -23.00 39.00 6.08
CA GLU A 408 -22.41 39.66 7.24
C GLU A 408 -21.19 40.53 6.88
N GLN A 409 -20.28 40.04 6.03
CA GLN A 409 -19.16 40.85 5.55
C GLN A 409 -19.64 42.04 4.71
N SER A 410 -20.67 41.86 3.86
CA SER A 410 -21.31 42.98 3.17
C SER A 410 -21.91 43.98 4.15
N LYS A 411 -22.68 43.53 5.15
CA LYS A 411 -23.24 44.42 6.20
C LYS A 411 -22.14 45.18 6.95
N ALA A 412 -21.05 44.50 7.31
CA ALA A 412 -19.92 45.11 7.99
C ALA A 412 -19.18 46.13 7.10
N ALA A 413 -19.04 45.84 5.80
CA ALA A 413 -18.47 46.76 4.82
C ALA A 413 -19.36 47.99 4.58
N PHE A 414 -20.68 47.82 4.48
CA PHE A 414 -21.65 48.92 4.38
C PHE A 414 -21.66 49.80 5.64
N ALA A 415 -21.55 49.19 6.83
CA ALA A 415 -21.45 49.92 8.10
C ALA A 415 -20.15 50.74 8.18
N ARG A 416 -19.01 50.19 7.76
CA ARG A 416 -17.72 50.91 7.69
C ARG A 416 -17.71 52.03 6.66
N ALA A 417 -18.45 51.87 5.56
CA ALA A 417 -18.64 52.91 4.55
C ALA A 417 -19.61 54.02 5.00
N GLY A 418 -20.21 53.93 6.20
CA GLY A 418 -21.19 54.90 6.69
C GLY A 418 -22.53 54.85 5.95
N ILE A 419 -22.77 53.81 5.15
CA ILE A 419 -24.00 53.63 4.38
C ILE A 419 -25.01 52.93 5.30
N THR A 420 -25.68 53.71 6.13
CA THR A 420 -26.87 53.24 6.85
C THR A 420 -28.05 53.30 5.89
N ARG A 421 -28.59 52.14 5.51
CA ARG A 421 -29.83 52.07 4.72
C ARG A 421 -30.99 52.45 5.64
N THR A 422 -31.32 53.75 5.69
CA THR A 422 -32.56 54.22 6.32
C THR A 422 -33.73 53.76 5.45
N MET A 423 -34.33 52.62 5.82
CA MET A 423 -35.68 52.27 5.38
C MET A 423 -36.68 53.15 6.14
N ASP A 424 -36.71 54.43 5.81
CA ASP A 424 -37.82 55.32 6.16
C ASP A 424 -38.48 55.73 4.84
N GLY A 425 -39.63 55.13 4.53
CA GLY A 425 -40.45 55.57 3.41
C GLY A 425 -41.12 54.48 2.58
N MET A 426 -41.78 53.50 3.21
CA MET A 426 -42.94 52.87 2.58
C MET A 426 -44.06 52.80 3.62
N GLY A 427 -45.03 53.69 3.46
CA GLY A 427 -46.26 53.69 4.24
C GLY A 427 -47.14 52.47 3.89
N PRO A 428 -48.15 52.18 4.73
CA PRO A 428 -49.01 51.03 4.55
C PRO A 428 -49.94 51.27 3.36
N MET A 429 -49.94 50.35 2.39
CA MET A 429 -51.04 50.20 1.44
C MET A 429 -51.91 49.06 1.95
N GLU A 430 -53.02 49.43 2.59
CA GLU A 430 -54.20 48.59 2.74
C GLU A 430 -54.95 48.53 1.39
N ASP A 431 -55.44 47.32 1.10
CA ASP A 431 -56.65 46.95 0.37
C ASP A 431 -56.94 47.51 -1.04
N ALA A 432 -56.91 46.61 -2.02
CA ALA A 432 -57.98 46.47 -3.02
C ALA A 432 -57.87 45.09 -3.71
N GLU A 433 -58.78 44.20 -3.33
CA GLU A 433 -59.17 43.01 -4.09
C GLU A 433 -59.87 43.40 -5.41
N ASP A 434 -59.72 42.49 -6.37
CA ASP A 434 -60.68 42.09 -7.41
C ASP A 434 -61.09 42.98 -8.60
N GLU A 435 -61.37 42.24 -9.68
CA GLU A 435 -62.09 42.55 -10.93
C GLU A 435 -61.28 43.07 -12.14
N LEU A 436 -60.98 42.18 -13.11
CA LEU A 436 -61.70 41.98 -14.41
C LEU A 436 -61.08 42.87 -15.51
N MET A 437 -60.85 42.53 -16.78
CA MET A 437 -61.12 41.46 -17.77
C MET A 437 -59.94 41.53 -18.79
N GLU A 438 -59.64 40.57 -19.67
CA GLU A 438 -60.45 39.92 -20.70
C GLU A 438 -59.66 38.75 -21.32
#